data_AF-A0A0M0JWZ6-F1
#
_entry.id   AF-A0A0M0JWZ6-F1
#
_cell.length_a   1.000
_cell.length_b   1.000
_cell.length_c   1.000
_cell.angle_alpha   90.00
_cell.angle_beta   90.00
_cell.angle_gamma   90.00
#
_symmetry.space_group_name_H-M   'P 1'
#
loop_
_entity.id
_entity.type
_entity.pdbx_description
1 polymer ?
#
loop_
_entity_poly.entity_id
_entity_poly.type
_entity_poly.pdbx_seq_one_letter_code
_entity_poly.pdbx_strand_id
1 'polypeptide(L)'
;MLGGVYKWWLMVGLFGVDAAKFADGPSVQPAFAHLTKLRGGATQDKKAEQTKTAEQTKTGKVWVTSSFTRDHVRFAWELPGYLGAYINPFSAIEPKTIESVLLTVNSINACPYCTGLHGQLFRMAKVAKMEGPEVEFAKVFATEAGRGAAVKKAFAKLVADVGVGKARNIRALCWALLWGKTTGNSINAVRGKLLSGKLWKLTPFDVLMFAYYGPLFLVIGIMNAGLKFAPNVAPWFHSLLGAILWLPQMLHILPAGLVCLVLRVLAAPFGGLNL
;
A
#
# COMPACT_ATOMS: atom_id res chain seq x y z
N MET A 1 41.32 -8.68 -0.18
CA MET A 1 40.16 -7.75 -0.06
C MET A 1 39.00 -8.17 -0.97
N LEU A 2 38.40 -9.35 -0.76
CA LEU A 2 37.30 -9.87 -1.63
C LEU A 2 36.07 -10.36 -0.84
N GLY A 3 36.03 -10.18 0.50
CA GLY A 3 34.96 -10.70 1.36
C GLY A 3 33.70 -9.83 1.46
N GLY A 4 33.72 -8.59 0.93
CA GLY A 4 32.61 -7.63 1.06
C GLY A 4 31.54 -7.72 -0.03
N VAL A 5 31.91 -8.11 -1.26
CA VAL A 5 31.03 -8.07 -2.44
C VAL A 5 30.07 -9.26 -2.49
N TYR A 6 30.50 -10.42 -1.96
CA TYR A 6 29.68 -11.64 -1.95
C TYR A 6 28.49 -11.57 -0.96
N LYS A 7 28.61 -10.81 0.14
CA LYS A 7 27.51 -10.64 1.11
C LYS A 7 26.34 -9.81 0.54
N TRP A 8 26.60 -8.89 -0.38
CA TRP A 8 25.55 -8.07 -1.01
C TRP A 8 24.74 -8.85 -2.04
N TRP A 9 25.35 -9.75 -2.80
CA TRP A 9 24.64 -10.60 -3.77
C TRP A 9 23.70 -11.62 -3.13
N LEU A 10 24.08 -12.19 -1.98
CA LEU A 10 23.20 -13.07 -1.19
C LEU A 10 22.00 -12.31 -0.60
N MET A 11 22.20 -11.06 -0.19
CA MET A 11 21.10 -10.17 0.22
C MET A 11 20.19 -9.85 -0.98
N VAL A 12 20.74 -9.57 -2.16
CA VAL A 12 19.97 -9.27 -3.40
C VAL A 12 19.18 -10.49 -3.92
N GLY A 13 19.70 -11.71 -3.74
CA GLY A 13 19.00 -12.96 -4.09
C GLY A 13 17.71 -13.18 -3.28
N LEU A 14 17.66 -12.76 -2.03
CA LEU A 14 16.46 -12.83 -1.17
C LEU A 14 15.33 -11.89 -1.64
N PHE A 15 15.63 -10.88 -2.48
CA PHE A 15 14.62 -10.00 -3.10
C PHE A 15 14.17 -10.48 -4.49
N GLY A 16 14.66 -11.62 -4.98
CA GLY A 16 14.39 -12.20 -6.31
C GLY A 16 12.97 -12.77 -6.51
N VAL A 17 11.96 -12.11 -5.95
CA VAL A 17 10.57 -12.52 -6.04
C VAL A 17 9.94 -11.93 -7.31
N ASP A 18 9.97 -12.71 -8.38
CA ASP A 18 9.43 -12.35 -9.69
C ASP A 18 7.90 -12.29 -9.63
N ALA A 19 7.31 -11.08 -9.70
CA ALA A 19 5.87 -10.85 -9.55
C ALA A 19 5.01 -11.63 -10.58
N ALA A 20 5.59 -11.99 -11.73
CA ALA A 20 4.94 -12.81 -12.75
C ALA A 20 4.62 -14.23 -12.24
N LYS A 21 5.45 -14.80 -11.35
CA LYS A 21 5.28 -16.16 -10.80
C LYS A 21 4.27 -16.26 -9.64
N PHE A 22 3.52 -15.20 -9.36
CA PHE A 22 2.50 -15.15 -8.29
C PHE A 22 1.07 -15.20 -8.82
N ALA A 23 0.89 -15.14 -10.15
CA ALA A 23 -0.41 -15.12 -10.81
C ALA A 23 -0.95 -16.52 -11.18
N ASP A 24 -0.15 -17.59 -11.02
CA ASP A 24 -0.43 -18.93 -11.59
C ASP A 24 -1.26 -19.86 -10.69
N GLY A 25 -2.16 -19.30 -9.87
CA GLY A 25 -3.15 -20.09 -9.12
C GLY A 25 -4.45 -20.27 -9.92
N PRO A 26 -5.02 -21.48 -10.04
CA PRO A 26 -6.21 -21.72 -10.88
C PRO A 26 -7.47 -20.95 -10.44
N SER A 27 -7.55 -20.49 -9.19
CA SER A 27 -8.65 -19.64 -8.68
C SER A 27 -8.40 -18.13 -8.81
N VAL A 28 -7.23 -17.73 -9.32
CA VAL A 28 -6.78 -16.33 -9.39
C VAL A 28 -6.98 -15.76 -10.81
N GLN A 29 -7.00 -16.63 -11.84
CA GLN A 29 -7.06 -16.23 -13.24
C GLN A 29 -8.32 -15.47 -13.69
N PRO A 30 -9.57 -15.83 -13.30
CA PRO A 30 -10.73 -15.12 -13.81
C PRO A 30 -10.84 -13.69 -13.24
N ALA A 31 -10.43 -13.49 -11.98
CA ALA A 31 -10.34 -12.16 -11.38
C ALA A 31 -9.20 -11.34 -12.02
N PHE A 32 -8.07 -11.96 -12.34
CA PHE A 32 -6.92 -11.26 -12.92
C PHE A 32 -7.03 -10.96 -14.41
N ALA A 33 -7.75 -11.76 -15.20
CA ALA A 33 -7.99 -11.53 -16.62
C ALA A 33 -8.79 -10.24 -16.87
N HIS A 34 -9.74 -9.92 -15.99
CA HIS A 34 -10.46 -8.65 -16.02
C HIS A 34 -9.60 -7.47 -15.51
N LEU A 35 -8.61 -7.73 -14.64
CA LEU A 35 -7.71 -6.72 -14.06
C LEU A 35 -6.52 -6.37 -14.97
N THR A 36 -6.10 -7.26 -15.87
CA THR A 36 -5.03 -6.99 -16.85
C THR A 36 -5.46 -6.00 -17.94
N LYS A 37 -6.76 -5.86 -18.18
CA LYS A 37 -7.32 -4.92 -19.16
C LYS A 37 -7.17 -3.44 -18.75
N LEU A 38 -6.91 -3.16 -17.46
CA LEU A 38 -6.61 -1.82 -16.93
C LEU A 38 -5.11 -1.48 -16.92
N ARG A 39 -4.26 -2.37 -17.46
CA ARG A 39 -2.79 -2.27 -17.47
C ARG A 39 -2.23 -1.56 -18.72
N GLY A 40 -3.09 -1.16 -19.67
CA GLY A 40 -2.68 -0.58 -20.95
C GLY A 40 -2.71 0.95 -20.96
N GLY A 41 -1.53 1.57 -20.98
CA GLY A 41 -1.43 3.02 -21.21
C GLY A 41 -0.13 3.66 -20.70
N ALA A 42 1.02 3.04 -20.94
CA ALA A 42 2.32 3.69 -20.78
C ALA A 42 3.13 3.48 -22.05
N THR A 43 2.66 4.03 -23.17
CA THR A 43 3.53 4.38 -24.29
C THR A 43 4.49 5.47 -23.81
N GLN A 44 5.77 5.24 -24.07
CA GLN A 44 6.87 6.15 -23.76
C GLN A 44 6.74 7.45 -24.59
N ASP A 45 6.02 8.44 -24.10
CA ASP A 45 6.08 9.78 -24.69
C ASP A 45 7.12 10.64 -23.96
N LYS A 46 8.22 10.88 -24.66
CA LYS A 46 9.38 11.72 -24.28
C LYS A 46 9.05 13.23 -24.19
N LYS A 47 7.91 13.58 -23.60
CA LYS A 47 7.45 14.98 -23.48
C LYS A 47 6.93 15.35 -22.08
N ALA A 48 7.32 14.60 -21.06
CA ALA A 48 7.00 14.89 -19.65
C ALA A 48 8.12 15.63 -18.91
N GLU A 49 8.93 16.40 -19.64
CA GLU A 49 9.87 17.35 -19.07
C GLU A 49 9.26 18.73 -19.25
N GLN A 50 9.01 19.43 -18.15
CA GLN A 50 8.32 20.73 -18.03
C GLN A 50 6.78 20.69 -17.92
N THR A 51 6.27 20.22 -16.78
CA THR A 51 5.15 20.94 -16.14
C THR A 51 5.17 20.78 -14.62
N LYS A 52 5.06 21.91 -13.92
CA LYS A 52 5.00 22.08 -12.46
C LYS A 52 4.09 21.03 -11.79
N THR A 53 4.62 20.38 -10.76
CA THR A 53 3.89 19.84 -9.59
C THR A 53 2.52 19.19 -9.85
N ALA A 54 2.38 18.42 -10.94
CA ALA A 54 1.19 17.63 -11.16
C ALA A 54 1.24 16.42 -10.22
N GLU A 55 0.54 16.55 -9.10
CA GLU A 55 0.37 15.51 -8.10
C GLU A 55 -0.03 14.19 -8.81
N GLN A 56 0.88 13.20 -8.82
CA GLN A 56 0.63 11.86 -9.38
C GLN A 56 -0.50 11.19 -8.60
N THR A 57 -1.74 11.53 -8.95
CA THR A 57 -2.93 11.18 -8.16
C THR A 57 -3.65 9.95 -8.68
N LYS A 58 -3.35 9.47 -9.89
CA LYS A 58 -4.20 8.47 -10.55
C LYS A 58 -3.49 7.14 -10.85
N THR A 59 -2.25 7.14 -11.35
CA THR A 59 -1.48 5.93 -11.69
C THR A 59 0.02 6.15 -11.53
N GLY A 60 0.78 5.10 -11.16
CA GLY A 60 2.24 5.17 -11.04
C GLY A 60 2.75 5.94 -9.81
N LYS A 61 1.89 6.21 -8.82
CA LYS A 61 2.24 7.00 -7.64
C LYS A 61 3.39 6.33 -6.88
N VAL A 62 4.48 7.09 -6.78
CA VAL A 62 5.61 6.87 -5.89
C VAL A 62 5.71 8.04 -4.92
N TRP A 63 6.50 7.89 -3.87
CA TRP A 63 6.71 8.98 -2.92
C TRP A 63 7.51 10.10 -3.56
N VAL A 64 6.98 11.30 -3.40
CA VAL A 64 7.72 12.56 -3.48
C VAL A 64 7.54 13.29 -2.15
N THR A 65 8.50 14.14 -1.76
CA THR A 65 8.56 14.76 -0.43
C THR A 65 7.24 15.39 0.05
N SER A 66 6.55 16.12 -0.83
CA SER A 66 5.26 16.77 -0.49
C SER A 66 4.15 15.76 -0.16
N SER A 67 3.99 14.74 -0.99
CA SER A 67 3.03 13.66 -0.78
C SER A 67 3.41 12.77 0.39
N PHE A 68 4.71 12.55 0.61
CA PHE A 68 5.23 11.74 1.71
C PHE A 68 4.84 12.37 3.04
N THR A 69 5.17 13.64 3.27
CA THR A 69 4.89 14.27 4.57
C THR A 69 3.39 14.34 4.85
N ARG A 70 2.59 14.69 3.85
CA ARG A 70 1.13 14.77 3.99
C ARG A 70 0.51 13.41 4.32
N ASP A 71 0.86 12.39 3.55
CA ASP A 71 0.22 11.08 3.64
C ASP A 71 0.68 10.32 4.90
N HIS A 72 1.90 10.57 5.40
CA HIS A 72 2.36 10.00 6.67
C HIS A 72 1.64 10.61 7.87
N VAL A 73 1.42 11.93 7.89
CA VAL A 73 0.59 12.57 8.92
C VAL A 73 -0.83 12.02 8.86
N ARG A 74 -1.40 11.95 7.65
CA ARG A 74 -2.76 11.44 7.48
C ARG A 74 -2.90 10.00 7.93
N PHE A 75 -1.98 9.11 7.52
CA PHE A 75 -2.08 7.70 7.86
C PHE A 75 -1.80 7.43 9.34
N ALA A 76 -0.90 8.19 9.97
CA ALA A 76 -0.69 8.11 11.42
C ALA A 76 -2.02 8.30 12.20
N TRP A 77 -2.91 9.18 11.70
CA TRP A 77 -4.21 9.44 12.34
C TRP A 77 -5.23 8.33 12.09
N GLU A 78 -5.04 7.52 11.05
CA GLU A 78 -5.91 6.39 10.72
C GLU A 78 -5.43 5.09 11.38
N LEU A 79 -4.24 5.05 12.01
CA LEU A 79 -3.69 3.87 12.69
C LEU A 79 -4.68 3.22 13.70
N PRO A 80 -5.41 3.97 14.54
CA PRO A 80 -6.39 3.36 15.46
C PRO A 80 -7.55 2.69 14.72
N GLY A 81 -8.05 3.30 13.64
CA GLY A 81 -9.10 2.70 12.80
C GLY A 81 -8.58 1.47 12.04
N TYR A 82 -7.31 1.48 11.65
CA TYR A 82 -6.67 0.34 11.00
C TYR A 82 -6.56 -0.86 11.95
N LEU A 83 -6.15 -0.65 13.21
CA LEU A 83 -6.20 -1.70 14.23
C LEU A 83 -7.64 -2.13 14.52
N GLY A 84 -8.54 -1.14 14.62
CA GLY A 84 -9.96 -1.36 14.89
C GLY A 84 -10.64 -2.25 13.85
N ALA A 85 -10.20 -2.22 12.59
CA ALA A 85 -10.67 -3.12 11.55
C ALA A 85 -10.52 -4.60 11.91
N TYR A 86 -9.53 -4.96 12.73
CA TYR A 86 -9.26 -6.36 13.09
C TYR A 86 -9.82 -6.76 14.45
N ILE A 87 -9.75 -5.88 15.45
CA ILE A 87 -9.98 -6.26 16.86
C ILE A 87 -11.10 -5.48 17.55
N ASN A 88 -11.69 -4.47 16.92
CA ASN A 88 -12.72 -3.68 17.61
C ASN A 88 -14.01 -4.51 17.78
N PRO A 89 -14.51 -4.71 19.00
CA PRO A 89 -15.66 -5.60 19.24
C PRO A 89 -16.96 -5.14 18.57
N PHE A 90 -17.09 -3.85 18.25
CA PHE A 90 -18.31 -3.26 17.68
C PHE A 90 -18.20 -2.94 16.19
N SER A 91 -16.97 -2.87 15.65
CA SER A 91 -16.72 -2.37 14.30
C SER A 91 -15.61 -3.11 13.56
N ALA A 92 -15.12 -4.23 14.08
CA ALA A 92 -14.26 -5.14 13.34
C ALA A 92 -14.94 -5.56 12.04
N ILE A 93 -14.11 -5.80 11.03
CA ILE A 93 -14.51 -6.09 9.66
C ILE A 93 -14.19 -7.56 9.42
N GLU A 94 -15.09 -8.25 8.71
CA GLU A 94 -14.86 -9.64 8.37
C GLU A 94 -13.62 -9.77 7.45
N PRO A 95 -12.75 -10.77 7.64
CA PRO A 95 -11.53 -10.92 6.84
C PRO A 95 -11.76 -10.87 5.32
N LYS A 96 -12.84 -11.49 4.82
CA LYS A 96 -13.19 -11.42 3.40
C LYS A 96 -13.40 -9.99 2.89
N THR A 97 -14.01 -9.13 3.71
CA THR A 97 -14.29 -7.74 3.39
C THR A 97 -13.01 -6.91 3.48
N ILE A 98 -12.16 -7.17 4.49
CA ILE A 98 -10.84 -6.55 4.61
C ILE A 98 -10.03 -6.79 3.34
N GLU A 99 -9.84 -8.04 2.94
CA GLU A 99 -9.01 -8.37 1.78
C GLU A 99 -9.64 -7.89 0.47
N SER A 100 -10.97 -7.85 0.38
CA SER A 100 -11.67 -7.25 -0.78
C SER A 100 -11.43 -5.75 -0.90
N VAL A 101 -11.51 -5.01 0.20
CA VAL A 101 -11.21 -3.57 0.25
C VAL A 101 -9.75 -3.33 -0.13
N LEU A 102 -8.83 -4.09 0.46
CA LEU A 102 -7.41 -3.93 0.22
C LEU A 102 -7.09 -4.26 -1.26
N LEU A 103 -7.45 -5.43 -1.77
CA LEU A 103 -7.19 -5.75 -3.18
C LEU A 103 -7.85 -4.77 -4.16
N THR A 104 -9.03 -4.25 -3.83
CA THR A 104 -9.67 -3.17 -4.60
C THR A 104 -8.81 -1.91 -4.64
N VAL A 105 -8.28 -1.45 -3.51
CA VAL A 105 -7.39 -0.28 -3.48
C VAL A 105 -6.09 -0.53 -4.24
N ASN A 106 -5.56 -1.76 -4.21
CA ASN A 106 -4.35 -2.12 -4.93
C ASN A 106 -4.60 -2.32 -6.44
N SER A 107 -5.84 -2.50 -6.89
CA SER A 107 -6.13 -2.66 -8.33
C SER A 107 -5.75 -1.42 -9.16
N ILE A 108 -5.70 -0.25 -8.53
CA ILE A 108 -5.25 1.01 -9.13
C ILE A 108 -3.83 1.30 -8.61
N ASN A 109 -2.86 1.52 -9.51
CA ASN A 109 -1.43 1.65 -9.15
C ASN A 109 -0.91 0.43 -8.36
N ALA A 110 -1.07 -0.76 -8.95
CA ALA A 110 -0.77 -2.02 -8.28
C ALA A 110 0.66 -2.13 -7.79
N CYS A 111 0.81 -2.63 -6.56
CA CYS A 111 2.08 -2.95 -5.93
C CYS A 111 2.22 -4.47 -5.80
N PRO A 112 3.31 -5.08 -6.35
CA PRO A 112 3.53 -6.53 -6.27
C PRO A 112 3.59 -7.08 -4.83
N TYR A 113 4.14 -6.31 -3.88
CA TYR A 113 4.17 -6.71 -2.47
C TYR A 113 2.77 -6.85 -1.89
N CYS A 114 1.91 -5.88 -2.16
CA CYS A 114 0.52 -5.87 -1.72
C CYS A 114 -0.30 -6.96 -2.42
N THR A 115 -0.07 -7.16 -3.73
CA THR A 115 -0.69 -8.26 -4.49
C THR A 115 -0.32 -9.62 -3.91
N GLY A 116 0.96 -9.83 -3.58
CA GLY A 116 1.42 -11.07 -2.98
C GLY A 116 0.78 -11.33 -1.62
N LEU A 117 0.85 -10.35 -0.71
CA LEU A 117 0.35 -10.50 0.66
C LEU A 117 -1.18 -10.67 0.68
N HIS A 118 -1.90 -9.65 0.20
CA HIS A 118 -3.36 -9.63 0.26
C HIS A 118 -3.99 -10.64 -0.70
N GLY A 119 -3.32 -11.00 -1.79
CA GLY A 119 -3.78 -12.09 -2.66
C GLY A 119 -3.80 -13.45 -1.96
N GLN A 120 -2.76 -13.75 -1.15
CA GLN A 120 -2.74 -14.97 -0.35
C GLN A 120 -3.77 -14.92 0.78
N LEU A 121 -3.90 -13.77 1.47
CA LEU A 121 -4.90 -13.62 2.52
C LEU A 121 -6.33 -13.72 1.97
N PHE A 122 -6.59 -13.18 0.78
CA PHE A 122 -7.87 -13.30 0.08
C PHE A 122 -8.20 -14.75 -0.29
N ARG A 123 -7.21 -15.51 -0.76
CA ARG A 123 -7.34 -16.96 -1.00
C ARG A 123 -7.71 -17.69 0.30
N MET A 124 -6.95 -17.43 1.37
CA MET A 124 -7.14 -18.09 2.67
C MET A 124 -8.50 -17.76 3.30
N ALA A 125 -9.03 -16.55 3.04
CA ALA A 125 -10.36 -16.11 3.46
C ALA A 125 -11.51 -16.62 2.57
N LYS A 126 -11.21 -17.41 1.52
CA LYS A 126 -12.19 -18.02 0.57
C LYS A 126 -13.15 -17.02 -0.06
N VAL A 127 -12.65 -15.85 -0.46
CA VAL A 127 -13.51 -14.82 -1.07
C VAL A 127 -13.85 -15.21 -2.51
N ALA A 128 -15.15 -15.34 -2.80
CA ALA A 128 -15.64 -15.66 -4.15
C ALA A 128 -15.77 -14.43 -5.06
N LYS A 129 -16.16 -13.27 -4.48
CA LYS A 129 -16.42 -12.03 -5.22
C LYS A 129 -16.13 -10.80 -4.36
N MET A 130 -15.58 -9.76 -4.97
CA MET A 130 -15.33 -8.45 -4.35
C MET A 130 -16.51 -7.51 -4.64
N GLU A 131 -17.47 -7.47 -3.73
CA GLU A 131 -18.68 -6.63 -3.82
C GLU A 131 -19.10 -6.09 -2.45
N GLY A 132 -20.06 -5.16 -2.45
CA GLY A 132 -20.57 -4.50 -1.24
C GLY A 132 -20.17 -3.02 -1.14
N PRO A 133 -20.83 -2.27 -0.24
CA PRO A 133 -20.61 -0.82 -0.07
C PRO A 133 -19.16 -0.48 0.29
N GLU A 134 -18.46 -1.36 1.00
CA GLU A 134 -17.05 -1.19 1.37
C GLU A 134 -16.14 -1.20 0.13
N VAL A 135 -16.41 -2.12 -0.81
CA VAL A 135 -15.68 -2.26 -2.06
C VAL A 135 -15.99 -1.08 -3.00
N GLU A 136 -17.24 -0.62 -3.04
CA GLU A 136 -17.62 0.57 -3.81
C GLU A 136 -16.89 1.83 -3.33
N PHE A 137 -16.87 2.05 -2.02
CA PHE A 137 -16.09 3.12 -1.43
C PHE A 137 -14.59 2.98 -1.74
N ALA A 138 -14.04 1.77 -1.60
CA ALA A 138 -12.63 1.50 -1.89
C ALA A 138 -12.25 1.83 -3.34
N LYS A 139 -13.14 1.58 -4.32
CA LYS A 139 -12.92 1.96 -5.73
C LYS A 139 -12.79 3.48 -5.89
N VAL A 140 -13.73 4.23 -5.31
CA VAL A 140 -13.70 5.71 -5.37
C VAL A 140 -12.46 6.24 -4.66
N PHE A 141 -12.18 5.73 -3.46
CA PHE A 141 -11.00 6.09 -2.68
C PHE A 141 -9.71 5.85 -3.48
N ALA A 142 -9.58 4.69 -4.11
CA ALA A 142 -8.40 4.32 -4.87
C ALA A 142 -8.19 5.20 -6.11
N THR A 143 -9.28 5.57 -6.79
CA THR A 143 -9.28 6.43 -7.98
C THR A 143 -8.85 7.85 -7.64
N GLU A 144 -9.28 8.35 -6.49
CA GLU A 144 -9.06 9.73 -6.06
C GLU A 144 -7.91 9.88 -5.05
N ALA A 145 -7.12 8.81 -4.85
CA ALA A 145 -6.05 8.74 -3.85
C ALA A 145 -6.48 9.25 -2.45
N GLY A 146 -7.71 8.90 -2.05
CA GLY A 146 -8.31 9.20 -0.76
C GLY A 146 -8.76 10.65 -0.54
N ARG A 147 -8.85 11.47 -1.60
CA ARG A 147 -9.11 12.92 -1.49
C ARG A 147 -10.27 13.40 -2.38
N GLY A 148 -10.64 14.66 -2.22
CA GLY A 148 -11.64 15.31 -3.06
C GLY A 148 -13.09 15.07 -2.64
N ALA A 149 -14.00 15.77 -3.33
CA ALA A 149 -15.43 15.76 -3.02
C ALA A 149 -16.06 14.37 -3.26
N ALA A 150 -15.59 13.63 -4.28
CA ALA A 150 -16.06 12.29 -4.59
C ALA A 150 -15.83 11.32 -3.42
N VAL A 151 -14.63 11.33 -2.80
CA VAL A 151 -14.34 10.49 -1.63
C VAL A 151 -15.18 10.89 -0.42
N LYS A 152 -15.39 12.20 -0.19
CA LYS A 152 -16.27 12.68 0.90
C LYS A 152 -17.71 12.17 0.72
N LYS A 153 -18.26 12.28 -0.51
CA LYS A 153 -19.60 11.79 -0.85
C LYS A 153 -19.70 10.27 -0.70
N ALA A 154 -18.73 9.53 -1.21
CA ALA A 154 -18.68 8.07 -1.09
C ALA A 154 -18.55 7.63 0.37
N PHE A 155 -17.78 8.35 1.19
CA PHE A 155 -17.66 8.06 2.62
C PHE A 155 -18.96 8.31 3.37
N ALA A 156 -19.67 9.39 3.07
CA ALA A 156 -21.00 9.65 3.66
C ALA A 156 -22.00 8.54 3.31
N LYS A 157 -22.00 8.06 2.06
CA LYS A 157 -22.79 6.90 1.65
C LYS A 157 -22.38 5.64 2.44
N LEU A 158 -21.08 5.35 2.54
CA LEU A 158 -20.60 4.21 3.32
C LEU A 158 -21.04 4.28 4.78
N VAL A 159 -20.97 5.45 5.42
CA VAL A 159 -21.46 5.65 6.79
C VAL A 159 -22.95 5.33 6.93
N ALA A 160 -23.77 5.74 5.95
CA ALA A 160 -25.19 5.41 5.93
C ALA A 160 -25.44 3.91 5.76
N ASP A 161 -24.63 3.22 4.96
CA ASP A 161 -24.82 1.81 4.63
C ASP A 161 -24.33 0.86 5.74
N VAL A 162 -23.19 1.15 6.40
CA VAL A 162 -22.55 0.21 7.35
C VAL A 162 -22.34 0.77 8.76
N GLY A 163 -22.71 2.03 8.99
CA GLY A 163 -22.50 2.74 10.24
C GLY A 163 -21.11 3.36 10.38
N VAL A 164 -21.02 4.39 11.24
CA VAL A 164 -19.82 5.24 11.37
C VAL A 164 -18.56 4.48 11.81
N GLY A 165 -18.69 3.51 12.71
CA GLY A 165 -17.56 2.74 13.23
C GLY A 165 -16.89 1.92 12.15
N LYS A 166 -17.66 1.06 11.46
CA LYS A 166 -17.16 0.24 10.34
C LYS A 166 -16.63 1.12 9.21
N ALA A 167 -17.36 2.17 8.83
CA ALA A 167 -16.93 3.08 7.78
C ALA A 167 -15.54 3.70 8.06
N ARG A 168 -15.29 4.14 9.31
CA ARG A 168 -13.97 4.66 9.71
C ARG A 168 -12.87 3.61 9.58
N ASN A 169 -13.13 2.38 10.02
CA ASN A 169 -12.16 1.28 9.91
C ASN A 169 -11.87 0.92 8.44
N ILE A 170 -12.88 0.91 7.57
CA ILE A 170 -12.72 0.70 6.11
C ILE A 170 -11.88 1.80 5.48
N ARG A 171 -12.15 3.06 5.82
CA ARG A 171 -11.34 4.19 5.34
C ARG A 171 -9.89 4.08 5.82
N ALA A 172 -9.67 3.65 7.06
CA ALA A 172 -8.34 3.42 7.59
C ALA A 172 -7.60 2.30 6.84
N LEU A 173 -8.27 1.19 6.52
CA LEU A 173 -7.72 0.13 5.65
C LEU A 173 -7.32 0.69 4.27
N CYS A 174 -8.17 1.54 3.68
CA CYS A 174 -7.87 2.16 2.39
C CYS A 174 -6.62 3.05 2.45
N TRP A 175 -6.45 3.84 3.52
CA TRP A 175 -5.23 4.62 3.76
C TRP A 175 -4.01 3.73 3.99
N ALA A 176 -4.15 2.67 4.78
CA ALA A 176 -3.08 1.72 5.06
C ALA A 176 -2.54 1.12 3.76
N LEU A 177 -3.42 0.72 2.86
CA LEU A 177 -2.97 0.18 1.59
C LEU A 177 -2.50 1.23 0.59
N LEU A 178 -3.12 2.41 0.56
CA LEU A 178 -2.62 3.51 -0.27
C LEU A 178 -1.17 3.85 0.12
N TRP A 179 -0.89 3.90 1.42
CA TRP A 179 0.48 4.00 1.91
C TRP A 179 1.31 2.79 1.46
N GLY A 180 0.85 1.56 1.72
CA GLY A 180 1.61 0.33 1.43
C GLY A 180 1.99 0.19 -0.03
N LYS A 181 1.06 0.45 -0.96
CA LYS A 181 1.32 0.38 -2.39
C LYS A 181 2.27 1.50 -2.85
N THR A 182 2.12 2.71 -2.32
CA THR A 182 3.00 3.84 -2.68
C THR A 182 4.42 3.61 -2.17
N THR A 183 4.58 3.15 -0.94
CA THR A 183 5.88 2.79 -0.36
C THR A 183 6.52 1.64 -1.13
N GLY A 184 5.79 0.56 -1.38
CA GLY A 184 6.31 -0.59 -2.11
C GLY A 184 6.72 -0.27 -3.55
N ASN A 185 5.94 0.55 -4.26
CA ASN A 185 6.31 1.01 -5.60
C ASN A 185 7.52 1.94 -5.57
N SER A 186 7.67 2.77 -4.54
CA SER A 186 8.87 3.60 -4.35
C SER A 186 10.12 2.75 -4.10
N ILE A 187 10.02 1.74 -3.23
CA ILE A 187 11.11 0.78 -3.00
C ILE A 187 11.47 0.05 -4.28
N ASN A 188 10.50 -0.40 -5.07
CA ASN A 188 10.76 -1.02 -6.37
C ASN A 188 11.43 -0.06 -7.35
N ALA A 189 11.05 1.22 -7.38
CA ALA A 189 11.69 2.21 -8.22
C ALA A 189 13.17 2.42 -7.83
N VAL A 190 13.47 2.53 -6.53
CA VAL A 190 14.85 2.63 -6.03
C VAL A 190 15.65 1.37 -6.35
N ARG A 191 15.08 0.19 -6.09
CA ARG A 191 15.68 -1.10 -6.43
C ARG A 191 16.00 -1.22 -7.92
N GLY A 192 15.10 -0.78 -8.79
CA GLY A 192 15.33 -0.76 -10.23
C GLY A 192 16.54 0.10 -10.63
N LYS A 193 16.76 1.24 -9.97
CA LYS A 193 17.95 2.08 -10.17
C LYS A 193 19.23 1.37 -9.73
N LEU A 194 19.19 0.73 -8.55
CA LEU A 194 20.32 -0.03 -8.00
C LEU A 194 20.71 -1.21 -8.91
N LEU A 195 19.74 -2.04 -9.30
CA LEU A 195 19.98 -3.24 -10.12
C LEU A 195 20.41 -2.90 -11.56
N SER A 196 19.97 -1.76 -12.10
CA SER A 196 20.40 -1.31 -13.43
C SER A 196 21.71 -0.52 -13.43
N GLY A 197 22.38 -0.38 -12.28
CA GLY A 197 23.61 0.40 -12.13
C GLY A 197 23.44 1.91 -12.32
N LYS A 198 22.20 2.41 -12.43
CA LYS A 198 21.88 3.83 -12.67
C LYS A 198 21.92 4.65 -11.38
N LEU A 199 23.02 4.55 -10.64
CA LEU A 199 23.17 5.14 -9.30
C LEU A 199 23.08 6.67 -9.32
N TRP A 200 23.48 7.31 -10.41
CA TRP A 200 23.38 8.77 -10.60
C TRP A 200 21.93 9.29 -10.63
N LYS A 201 20.92 8.40 -10.75
CA LYS A 201 19.50 8.75 -10.65
C LYS A 201 18.93 8.62 -9.24
N LEU A 202 19.76 8.27 -8.25
CA LEU A 202 19.36 8.22 -6.85
C LEU A 202 19.40 9.63 -6.26
N THR A 203 18.27 10.03 -5.70
CA THR A 203 18.16 11.26 -4.91
C THR A 203 18.44 10.94 -3.43
N PRO A 204 18.79 11.93 -2.60
CA PRO A 204 18.88 11.73 -1.15
C PRO A 204 17.57 11.20 -0.54
N PHE A 205 16.43 11.62 -1.10
CA PHE A 205 15.12 11.12 -0.69
C PHE A 205 14.94 9.63 -1.01
N ASP A 206 15.36 9.16 -2.20
CA ASP A 206 15.35 7.73 -2.55
C ASP A 206 16.16 6.90 -1.55
N VAL A 207 17.35 7.39 -1.17
CA VAL A 207 18.24 6.72 -0.22
C VAL A 207 17.59 6.64 1.16
N LEU A 208 17.04 7.75 1.66
CA LEU A 208 16.33 7.78 2.93
C LEU A 208 15.14 6.81 2.95
N MET A 209 14.30 6.86 1.92
CA MET A 209 13.14 5.97 1.75
C MET A 209 13.56 4.50 1.79
N PHE A 210 14.60 4.16 1.01
CA PHE A 210 15.08 2.78 0.89
C PHE A 210 15.75 2.30 2.18
N ALA A 211 16.53 3.15 2.84
CA ALA A 211 17.14 2.81 4.13
C ALA A 211 16.08 2.57 5.22
N TYR A 212 15.04 3.40 5.25
CA TYR A 212 14.01 3.33 6.29
C TYR A 212 12.98 2.21 6.06
N TYR A 213 12.45 2.07 4.84
CA TYR A 213 11.39 1.09 4.52
C TYR A 213 11.86 -0.16 3.77
N GLY A 214 13.06 -0.15 3.17
CA GLY A 214 13.60 -1.29 2.45
C GLY A 214 13.63 -2.59 3.29
N PRO A 215 14.11 -2.57 4.54
CA PRO A 215 14.09 -3.74 5.41
C PRO A 215 12.68 -4.29 5.66
N LEU A 216 11.69 -3.41 5.89
CA LEU A 216 10.29 -3.82 6.06
C LEU A 216 9.76 -4.55 4.82
N PHE A 217 10.01 -3.99 3.63
CA PHE A 217 9.54 -4.58 2.38
C PHE A 217 10.33 -5.84 1.97
N LEU A 218 11.56 -6.02 2.45
CA LEU A 218 12.28 -7.30 2.36
C LEU A 218 11.52 -8.39 3.12
N VAL A 219 11.20 -8.12 4.39
CA VAL A 219 10.49 -9.06 5.25
C VAL A 219 9.13 -9.43 4.64
N ILE A 220 8.38 -8.44 4.15
CA ILE A 220 7.11 -8.70 3.43
C ILE A 220 7.34 -9.59 2.21
N GLY A 221 8.41 -9.36 1.44
CA GLY A 221 8.78 -10.20 0.30
C GLY A 221 9.02 -11.67 0.69
N ILE A 222 9.74 -11.90 1.79
CA ILE A 222 9.99 -13.25 2.34
C ILE A 222 8.68 -13.89 2.83
N MET A 223 7.85 -13.14 3.57
CA MET A 223 6.55 -13.62 4.04
C MET A 223 5.63 -14.00 2.88
N ASN A 224 5.59 -13.21 1.81
CA ASN A 224 4.80 -13.51 0.60
C ASN A 224 5.21 -14.83 -0.05
N ALA A 225 6.50 -15.18 -0.02
CA ALA A 225 6.98 -16.47 -0.53
C ALA A 225 6.47 -17.62 0.35
N GLY A 226 6.50 -17.47 1.67
CA GLY A 226 6.01 -18.49 2.62
C GLY A 226 4.49 -18.69 2.58
N LEU A 227 3.71 -17.61 2.45
CA LEU A 227 2.24 -17.65 2.47
C LEU A 227 1.61 -18.42 1.31
N LYS A 228 2.38 -18.72 0.23
CA LYS A 228 1.91 -19.60 -0.85
C LYS A 228 1.52 -21.00 -0.34
N PHE A 229 2.18 -21.46 0.71
CA PHE A 229 1.97 -22.79 1.29
C PHE A 229 0.97 -22.78 2.44
N ALA A 230 0.46 -21.60 2.83
CA ALA A 230 -0.48 -21.50 3.94
C ALA A 230 -1.84 -22.14 3.56
N PRO A 231 -2.43 -22.97 4.45
CA PRO A 231 -3.78 -23.47 4.26
C PRO A 231 -4.81 -22.35 4.47
N ASN A 232 -6.08 -22.65 4.21
CA ASN A 232 -7.16 -21.78 4.65
C ASN A 232 -7.18 -21.75 6.18
N VAL A 233 -7.33 -20.57 6.76
CA VAL A 233 -7.29 -20.37 8.21
C VAL A 233 -8.62 -19.83 8.72
N ALA A 234 -8.90 -20.06 9.99
CA ALA A 234 -10.12 -19.57 10.62
C ALA A 234 -10.15 -18.02 10.65
N PRO A 235 -11.34 -17.39 10.63
CA PRO A 235 -11.46 -15.93 10.62
C PRO A 235 -10.74 -15.22 11.78
N TRP A 236 -10.77 -15.80 12.98
CA TRP A 236 -10.07 -15.23 14.15
C TRP A 236 -8.56 -15.16 13.95
N PHE A 237 -7.97 -16.14 13.25
CA PHE A 237 -6.54 -16.18 12.98
C PHE A 237 -6.16 -15.10 11.96
N HIS A 238 -7.02 -14.83 10.97
CA HIS A 238 -6.86 -13.69 10.06
C HIS A 238 -6.85 -12.36 10.80
N SER A 239 -7.81 -12.15 11.71
CA SER A 239 -7.86 -10.93 12.52
C SER A 239 -6.62 -10.77 13.40
N LEU A 240 -6.16 -11.86 14.04
CA LEU A 240 -4.93 -11.87 14.83
C LEU A 240 -3.71 -11.52 13.97
N LEU A 241 -3.57 -12.16 12.79
CA LEU A 241 -2.49 -11.88 11.87
C LEU A 241 -2.48 -10.42 11.41
N GLY A 242 -3.66 -9.87 11.09
CA GLY A 242 -3.81 -8.45 10.74
C GLY A 242 -3.39 -7.51 11.88
N ALA A 243 -3.77 -7.80 13.12
CA ALA A 243 -3.35 -7.05 14.29
C ALA A 243 -1.84 -7.16 14.56
N ILE A 244 -1.24 -8.34 14.34
CA ILE A 244 0.21 -8.54 14.45
C ILE A 244 0.94 -7.73 13.38
N LEU A 245 0.46 -7.75 12.13
CA LEU A 245 1.04 -6.99 11.01
C LEU A 245 0.85 -5.47 11.17
N TRP A 246 -0.18 -5.03 11.91
CA TRP A 246 -0.38 -3.63 12.25
C TRP A 246 0.77 -3.07 13.12
N LEU A 247 1.36 -3.87 14.02
CA LEU A 247 2.39 -3.39 14.93
C LEU A 247 3.66 -2.88 14.23
N PRO A 248 4.35 -3.65 13.36
CA PRO A 248 5.52 -3.14 12.66
C PRO A 248 5.17 -1.96 11.75
N GLN A 249 3.96 -1.96 11.17
CA GLN A 249 3.44 -0.85 10.39
C GLN A 249 3.34 0.42 11.25
N MET A 250 2.73 0.34 12.43
CA MET A 250 2.61 1.44 13.38
C MET A 250 3.97 1.95 13.86
N LEU A 251 4.91 1.05 14.18
CA LEU A 251 6.25 1.40 14.65
C LEU A 251 7.05 2.22 13.62
N HIS A 252 6.78 2.08 12.33
CA HIS A 252 7.42 2.91 11.30
C HIS A 252 6.60 4.15 10.95
N ILE A 253 5.27 4.05 10.96
CA ILE A 253 4.41 5.17 10.56
C ILE A 253 4.33 6.24 11.63
N LEU A 254 4.20 5.87 12.90
CA LEU A 254 3.98 6.84 13.96
C LEU A 254 5.18 7.78 14.12
N PRO A 255 6.45 7.32 14.20
CA PRO A 255 7.60 8.22 14.25
C PRO A 255 7.74 9.07 12.99
N ALA A 256 7.60 8.47 11.80
CA ALA A 256 7.68 9.20 10.54
C ALA A 256 6.58 10.25 10.42
N GLY A 257 5.35 9.93 10.84
CA GLY A 257 4.21 10.84 10.86
C GLY A 257 4.41 12.02 11.81
N LEU A 258 4.97 11.79 13.00
CA LEU A 258 5.31 12.87 13.94
C LEU A 258 6.40 13.78 13.38
N VAL A 259 7.47 13.23 12.81
CA VAL A 259 8.51 14.02 12.14
C VAL A 259 7.91 14.85 11.00
N CYS A 260 7.06 14.24 10.17
CA CYS A 260 6.37 14.93 9.08
C CYS A 260 5.45 16.04 9.58
N LEU A 261 4.77 15.85 10.72
CA LEU A 261 3.93 16.87 11.34
C LEU A 261 4.78 18.07 11.78
N VAL A 262 5.88 17.82 12.50
CA VAL A 262 6.81 18.88 12.94
C VAL A 262 7.35 19.64 11.74
N LEU A 263 7.83 18.95 10.70
CA LEU A 263 8.32 19.59 9.48
C LEU A 263 7.27 20.48 8.81
N ARG A 264 6.00 20.05 8.79
CA ARG A 264 4.90 20.85 8.22
C ARG A 264 4.56 22.07 9.07
N VAL A 265 4.59 21.95 10.39
CA VAL A 265 4.37 23.08 11.31
C VAL A 265 5.49 24.10 11.19
N LEU A 266 6.76 23.65 11.16
CA LEU A 266 7.91 24.52 11.00
C LEU A 266 7.96 25.19 9.61
N ALA A 267 7.47 24.52 8.58
CA ALA A 267 7.36 25.09 7.23
C ALA A 267 6.11 25.97 7.02
N ALA A 268 5.14 25.93 7.94
CA ALA A 268 3.88 26.67 7.83
C ALA A 268 4.03 28.19 7.66
N PRO A 269 4.98 28.87 8.35
CA PRO A 269 5.23 30.30 8.15
C PRO A 269 5.64 30.68 6.73
N PHE A 270 6.13 29.72 5.94
CA PHE A 270 6.70 29.96 4.62
C PHE A 270 5.80 29.51 3.45
N GLY A 271 4.68 28.84 3.72
CA GLY A 271 3.83 28.26 2.67
C GLY A 271 2.38 27.93 3.04
N GLY A 272 1.94 28.23 4.27
CA GLY A 272 0.59 27.91 4.76
C GLY A 272 0.41 26.44 5.16
N LEU A 273 -0.38 26.20 6.21
CA LEU A 273 -0.72 24.85 6.71
C LEU A 273 -1.88 24.26 5.90
N ASN A 274 -1.59 23.34 4.97
CA ASN A 274 -2.62 22.50 4.33
C ASN A 274 -2.61 21.11 4.99
N LEU A 275 -3.43 20.84 6.01
CA LEU A 275 -3.52 19.52 6.66
C LEU A 275 -4.33 18.51 5.83
#